data_AF-L7LE32-F1
#
_entry.id   AF-L7LE32-F1
#
_cell.length_a   1.000
_cell.length_b   1.000
_cell.length_c   1.000
_cell.angle_alpha   90.00
_cell.angle_beta   90.00
_cell.angle_gamma   90.00
#
_symmetry.space_group_name_H-M   'P 1'
#
loop_
_entity.id
_entity.type
_entity.pdbx_description
1 polymer ?
#
loop_
_entity_poly.entity_id
_entity_poly.type
_entity_poly.pdbx_seq_one_letter_code
_entity_poly.pdbx_strand_id
1 'polypeptide(L)'
;MSEDAAPDRSEDHREPGATLLREPGGSWWVVAIGPVLIVATLVMEILGKGRIHWEVLTIFGVVLVGFSLLQVVAARQHVSMHLTETTLREGTETIDIADIVKIFPENNGVEPQDWESAPALGELHAVPRRRKGIGLRLADGRLVQAWARDVDRLRTELTEAHLAVKMGLPPKGNR
;
A
#
# COMPACT_ATOMS: atom_id res chain seq x y z
N MET A 1 9.09 51.15 6.70
CA MET A 1 9.14 50.23 5.55
C MET A 1 8.98 48.85 6.15
N SER A 2 7.79 48.29 6.01
CA SER A 2 7.37 47.05 6.68
C SER A 2 8.10 45.87 6.04
N GLU A 3 8.85 45.12 6.85
CA GLU A 3 9.38 43.82 6.45
C GLU A 3 8.55 42.77 7.21
N ASP A 4 7.46 42.39 6.56
CA ASP A 4 6.52 41.36 6.99
C ASP A 4 7.23 40.01 6.81
N ALA A 5 7.94 39.57 7.85
CA ALA A 5 8.61 38.28 7.88
C ALA A 5 7.56 37.18 8.03
N ALA A 6 7.08 36.68 6.88
CA ALA A 6 6.27 35.48 6.81
C ALA A 6 6.98 34.33 7.55
N PRO A 7 6.30 33.55 8.41
CA PRO A 7 6.90 32.40 9.03
C PRO A 7 7.28 31.38 7.95
N ASP A 8 8.55 31.00 7.96
CA ASP A 8 9.13 29.90 7.20
C ASP A 8 8.29 28.63 7.46
N ARG A 9 7.38 28.32 6.53
CA ARG A 9 6.76 27.01 6.41
C ARG A 9 7.79 26.10 5.76
N SER A 10 8.86 25.79 6.49
CA SER A 10 9.65 24.62 6.21
C SER A 10 8.69 23.45 6.35
N GLU A 11 8.23 22.90 5.23
CA GLU A 11 7.59 21.60 5.19
C GLU A 11 8.52 20.66 5.96
N ASP A 12 8.09 20.25 7.15
CA ASP A 12 8.78 19.33 8.04
C ASP A 12 8.85 17.99 7.32
N HIS A 13 9.82 17.86 6.40
CA HIS A 13 10.17 16.60 5.77
C HIS A 13 10.92 15.80 6.83
N ARG A 14 10.19 15.42 7.88
CA ARG A 14 10.69 14.62 8.98
C ARG A 14 11.20 13.34 8.33
N GLU A 15 12.49 13.08 8.44
CA GLU A 15 13.08 11.91 7.77
C GLU A 15 12.27 10.67 8.17
N PRO A 16 11.78 9.88 7.20
CA PRO A 16 10.85 8.78 7.48
C PRO A 16 11.40 7.75 8.48
N GLY A 17 12.72 7.73 8.69
CA GLY A 17 13.39 6.76 9.55
C GLY A 17 13.51 5.40 8.89
N ALA A 18 13.82 4.36 9.68
CA ALA A 18 13.93 3.00 9.17
C ALA A 18 12.58 2.47 8.66
N THR A 19 12.63 1.58 7.67
CA THR A 19 11.43 0.83 7.23
C THR A 19 11.13 -0.30 8.20
N LEU A 20 9.98 -0.25 8.85
CA LEU A 20 9.52 -1.28 9.79
C LEU A 20 8.75 -2.39 9.08
N LEU A 21 7.83 -2.00 8.19
CA LEU A 21 6.99 -2.94 7.45
C LEU A 21 6.72 -2.43 6.04
N ARG A 22 6.75 -3.32 5.05
CA ARG A 22 6.49 -2.96 3.66
C ARG A 22 5.77 -4.07 2.91
N GLU A 23 4.63 -3.74 2.32
CA GLU A 23 3.86 -4.64 1.46
C GLU A 23 3.70 -4.03 0.05
N PRO A 24 4.21 -4.67 -1.02
CA PRO A 24 4.22 -4.08 -2.35
C PRO A 24 2.87 -4.13 -3.09
N GLY A 25 1.79 -4.67 -2.51
CA GLY A 25 0.45 -4.72 -3.10
C GLY A 25 0.20 -5.70 -4.24
N GLY A 26 1.06 -5.72 -5.27
CA GLY A 26 0.93 -6.55 -6.47
C GLY A 26 2.22 -7.32 -6.84
N SER A 27 2.05 -8.51 -7.42
CA SER A 27 3.16 -9.39 -7.84
C SER A 27 3.41 -9.32 -9.35
N TRP A 28 4.64 -8.99 -9.74
CA TRP A 28 5.07 -9.00 -11.16
C TRP A 28 5.01 -10.38 -11.79
N TRP A 29 4.99 -11.46 -10.99
CA TRP A 29 4.84 -12.83 -11.49
C TRP A 29 3.56 -13.05 -12.30
N VAL A 30 2.49 -12.31 -11.98
CA VAL A 30 1.22 -12.41 -12.74
C VAL A 30 1.41 -11.97 -14.19
N VAL A 31 2.26 -10.97 -14.43
CA VAL A 31 2.58 -10.48 -15.78
C VAL A 31 3.26 -11.54 -16.62
N ALA A 32 4.05 -12.43 -16.00
CA ALA A 32 4.75 -13.51 -16.70
C ALA A 32 3.83 -14.62 -17.24
N ILE A 33 2.58 -14.73 -16.75
CA ILE A 33 1.62 -15.75 -17.22
C ILE A 33 1.30 -15.57 -18.70
N GLY A 34 1.06 -14.32 -19.14
CA GLY A 34 0.77 -14.02 -20.55
C GLY A 34 1.89 -14.48 -21.50
N PRO A 35 3.14 -14.03 -21.30
CA PRO A 35 4.30 -14.48 -22.07
C PRO A 35 4.50 -16.00 -22.05
N VAL A 36 4.30 -16.65 -20.90
CA VAL A 36 4.41 -18.12 -20.80
C VAL A 36 3.36 -18.81 -21.68
N LEU A 37 2.11 -18.35 -21.68
CA LEU A 37 1.05 -18.91 -22.52
C LEU A 37 1.29 -18.69 -24.02
N ILE A 38 1.80 -17.51 -24.39
CA ILE A 38 2.19 -17.18 -25.77
C ILE A 38 3.29 -18.13 -26.24
N VAL A 39 4.35 -18.30 -25.43
CA VAL A 39 5.46 -19.19 -25.72
C VAL A 39 4.98 -20.64 -25.81
N ALA A 40 4.12 -21.09 -24.90
CA ALA A 40 3.55 -22.44 -24.94
C ALA A 40 2.73 -22.68 -26.23
N THR A 41 1.91 -21.71 -26.62
CA THR A 41 1.13 -21.77 -27.87
C THR A 41 2.05 -21.87 -29.09
N LEU A 42 3.08 -21.02 -29.15
CA LEU A 42 4.07 -21.00 -30.22
C LEU A 42 4.81 -22.34 -30.33
N VAL A 43 5.24 -22.92 -29.21
CA VAL A 43 5.88 -24.24 -29.18
C VAL A 43 4.94 -25.32 -29.73
N MET A 44 3.66 -25.29 -29.35
CA MET A 44 2.66 -26.24 -29.82
C MET A 44 2.42 -26.13 -31.34
N GLU A 45 2.36 -24.92 -31.89
CA GLU A 45 2.21 -24.69 -33.33
C GLU A 45 3.42 -25.19 -34.14
N ILE A 46 4.63 -24.95 -33.64
CA ILE A 46 5.88 -25.43 -34.28
C ILE A 46 5.91 -26.96 -34.30
N LEU A 47 5.59 -27.61 -33.18
CA LEU A 47 5.55 -29.07 -33.09
C LEU A 47 4.43 -29.68 -33.95
N GLY A 48 3.29 -29.00 -34.06
CA GLY A 48 2.15 -29.40 -34.87
C GLY A 48 2.32 -29.22 -36.38
N LYS A 49 3.43 -28.60 -36.85
CA LYS A 49 3.67 -28.23 -38.26
C LYS A 49 2.57 -27.36 -38.86
N GLY A 50 1.85 -26.61 -38.02
CA GLY A 50 0.79 -25.71 -38.44
C GLY A 50 1.33 -24.40 -39.04
N ARG A 51 0.45 -23.61 -39.64
CA ARG A 51 0.77 -22.21 -39.99
C ARG A 51 0.76 -21.38 -38.72
N ILE A 52 1.86 -20.68 -38.45
CA ILE A 52 1.96 -19.76 -37.31
C ILE A 52 1.16 -18.49 -37.62
N HIS A 53 0.16 -18.21 -36.79
CA HIS A 53 -0.67 -17.00 -36.94
C HIS A 53 -0.07 -15.86 -36.12
N TRP A 54 1.01 -15.28 -36.62
CA TRP A 54 1.75 -14.19 -35.96
C TRP A 54 0.85 -13.03 -35.53
N GLU A 55 -0.19 -12.71 -36.32
CA GLU A 55 -1.03 -11.55 -36.05
C GLU A 55 -1.95 -11.79 -34.86
N VAL A 56 -2.54 -12.99 -34.79
CA VAL A 56 -3.38 -13.40 -33.67
C VAL A 56 -2.53 -13.50 -32.40
N LEU A 57 -1.35 -14.12 -32.48
CA LEU A 57 -0.44 -14.30 -31.34
C LEU A 57 0.04 -12.95 -30.80
N THR A 58 0.35 -12.00 -31.68
CA THR A 58 0.78 -10.65 -31.30
C THR A 58 -0.34 -9.86 -30.65
N ILE A 59 -1.54 -9.87 -31.22
CA ILE A 59 -2.71 -9.18 -30.64
C ILE A 59 -3.03 -9.77 -29.26
N PHE A 60 -3.11 -11.09 -29.14
CA PHE A 60 -3.32 -11.76 -27.85
C PHE A 60 -2.23 -11.41 -26.85
N GLY A 61 -0.97 -11.38 -27.31
CA GLY A 61 0.15 -11.04 -26.45
C GLY A 61 0.08 -9.63 -25.90
N VAL A 62 -0.20 -8.64 -26.76
CA VAL A 62 -0.36 -7.24 -26.36
C VAL A 62 -1.53 -7.10 -25.37
N VAL A 63 -2.67 -7.73 -25.64
CA VAL A 63 -3.84 -7.64 -24.76
C VAL A 63 -3.56 -8.28 -23.40
N LEU A 64 -3.03 -9.51 -23.36
CA LEU A 64 -2.77 -10.22 -22.10
C LEU A 64 -1.69 -9.52 -21.26
N VAL A 65 -0.57 -9.17 -21.88
CA VAL A 65 0.56 -8.52 -21.18
C VAL A 65 0.17 -7.10 -20.78
N GLY A 66 -0.37 -6.31 -21.71
CA GLY A 66 -0.75 -4.92 -21.48
C GLY A 66 -1.79 -4.79 -20.37
N PHE A 67 -2.83 -5.62 -20.39
CA PHE A 67 -3.84 -5.61 -19.34
C PHE A 67 -3.26 -6.06 -17.98
N SER A 68 -2.42 -7.09 -17.96
CA SER A 68 -1.77 -7.55 -16.72
C SER A 68 -0.85 -6.49 -16.13
N LEU A 69 -0.11 -5.76 -16.96
CA LEU A 69 0.73 -4.63 -16.54
C LEU A 69 -0.10 -3.55 -15.86
N LEU A 70 -1.21 -3.13 -16.48
CA LEU A 70 -2.11 -2.13 -15.91
C LEU A 70 -2.65 -2.56 -14.55
N GLN A 71 -3.07 -3.82 -14.42
CA GLN A 71 -3.55 -4.37 -13.15
C GLN A 71 -2.48 -4.36 -12.06
N VAL A 72 -1.25 -4.80 -12.38
CA VAL A 72 -0.16 -4.86 -11.39
C VAL A 72 0.27 -3.46 -10.98
N VAL A 73 0.39 -2.51 -11.91
CA VAL A 73 0.73 -1.12 -11.58
C VAL A 73 -0.34 -0.50 -10.68
N ALA A 74 -1.62 -0.64 -11.04
CA ALA A 74 -2.73 -0.14 -10.21
C ALA A 74 -2.71 -0.77 -8.81
N ALA A 75 -2.54 -2.08 -8.72
CA ALA A 75 -2.47 -2.79 -7.43
C ALA A 75 -1.25 -2.35 -6.60
N ARG A 76 -0.11 -2.09 -7.23
CA ARG A 76 1.10 -1.62 -6.55
C ARG A 76 1.02 -0.16 -6.11
N GLN A 77 0.22 0.66 -6.79
CA GLN A 77 0.07 2.07 -6.46
C GLN A 77 -0.99 2.30 -5.38
N HIS A 78 -2.12 1.60 -5.45
CA HIS A 78 -3.25 1.81 -4.53
C HIS A 78 -3.31 0.79 -3.39
N VAL A 79 -2.63 -0.35 -3.52
CA VAL A 79 -2.66 -1.42 -2.53
C VAL A 79 -1.27 -1.72 -1.96
N SER A 80 -0.36 -0.74 -2.02
CA SER A 80 0.91 -0.80 -1.31
C SER A 80 0.81 -0.21 0.08
N MET A 81 1.46 -0.85 1.04
CA MET A 81 1.62 -0.33 2.39
C MET A 81 3.11 -0.17 2.70
N HIS A 82 3.48 0.94 3.34
CA HIS A 82 4.83 1.19 3.81
C HIS A 82 4.78 1.92 5.15
N LEU A 83 5.15 1.19 6.21
CA LEU A 83 5.31 1.72 7.55
C LEU A 83 6.80 1.97 7.80
N THR A 84 7.05 3.18 8.28
CA THR A 84 8.36 3.63 8.75
C THR A 84 8.24 4.05 10.21
N GLU A 85 9.32 4.54 10.81
CA GLU A 85 9.32 4.95 12.21
C GLU A 85 8.51 6.23 12.47
N THR A 86 8.32 7.07 11.45
CA THR A 86 7.61 8.35 11.60
C THR A 86 6.41 8.51 10.67
N THR A 87 6.32 7.71 9.60
CA THR A 87 5.24 7.81 8.61
C THR A 87 4.60 6.45 8.31
N LEU A 88 3.30 6.49 8.02
CA LEU A 88 2.53 5.36 7.48
C LEU A 88 1.96 5.76 6.12
N ARG A 89 2.38 5.06 5.07
CA ARG A 89 1.85 5.20 3.72
C ARG A 89 0.98 4.02 3.34
N GLU A 90 -0.23 4.30 2.89
CA GLU A 90 -1.21 3.33 2.41
C GLU A 90 -1.74 3.79 1.05
N GLY A 91 -1.48 2.99 0.02
CA GLY A 91 -1.76 3.36 -1.37
C GLY A 91 -1.13 4.70 -1.76
N THR A 92 -1.98 5.68 -2.03
CA THR A 92 -1.64 7.05 -2.43
C THR A 92 -1.57 8.03 -1.26
N GLU A 93 -2.04 7.67 -0.07
CA GLU A 93 -2.09 8.54 1.11
C GLU A 93 -0.91 8.23 2.04
N THR A 94 -0.26 9.28 2.56
CA THR A 94 0.79 9.17 3.58
C THR A 94 0.38 10.04 4.76
N ILE A 95 0.46 9.48 5.96
CA ILE A 95 0.18 10.17 7.21
C ILE A 95 1.38 10.10 8.14
N ASP A 96 1.55 11.14 8.96
CA ASP A 96 2.52 11.12 10.04
C ASP A 96 1.98 10.28 11.21
N ILE A 97 2.85 9.47 11.80
CA ILE A 97 2.53 8.71 13.02
C ILE A 97 2.26 9.65 14.20
N ALA A 98 2.82 10.86 14.16
CA ALA A 98 2.55 11.93 15.12
C ALA A 98 1.08 12.40 15.09
N ASP A 99 0.43 12.33 13.92
CA ASP A 99 -0.96 12.75 13.75
C ASP A 99 -1.96 11.69 14.24
N ILE A 100 -1.50 10.48 14.57
CA ILE A 100 -2.35 9.44 15.11
C ILE A 100 -2.66 9.76 16.58
N VAL A 101 -3.91 10.05 16.89
CA VAL A 101 -4.36 10.32 18.26
C VAL A 101 -4.61 9.02 19.02
N LYS A 102 -5.25 8.06 18.36
CA LYS A 102 -5.66 6.78 18.97
C LYS A 102 -5.60 5.65 17.96
N ILE A 103 -5.00 4.54 18.38
CA ILE A 103 -5.06 3.24 17.70
C ILE A 103 -6.12 2.39 18.43
N PHE A 104 -7.12 1.88 17.71
CA PHE A 104 -8.17 1.05 18.29
C PHE A 104 -7.69 -0.40 18.42
N PRO A 105 -8.03 -1.12 19.52
CA PRO A 105 -7.67 -2.53 19.69
C PRO A 105 -8.36 -3.42 18.67
N GLU A 106 -7.89 -4.66 18.55
CA GLU A 106 -8.59 -5.68 17.76
C GLU A 106 -9.98 -5.95 18.35
N ASN A 107 -10.99 -6.06 17.49
CA ASN A 107 -12.32 -6.42 17.94
C ASN A 107 -12.39 -7.94 18.17
N ASN A 108 -12.41 -8.33 19.45
CA ASN A 108 -12.60 -9.72 19.88
C ASN A 108 -14.07 -10.03 20.23
N GLY A 109 -14.97 -9.05 20.09
CA GLY A 109 -16.40 -9.18 20.36
C GLY A 109 -17.20 -9.61 19.14
N VAL A 110 -18.48 -9.90 19.37
CA VAL A 110 -19.46 -10.20 18.30
C VAL A 110 -20.01 -8.92 17.68
N GLU A 111 -20.06 -7.83 18.46
CA GLU A 111 -20.58 -6.54 18.01
C GLU A 111 -19.53 -5.81 17.17
N PRO A 112 -19.86 -5.34 15.95
CA PRO A 112 -18.96 -4.55 15.14
C PRO A 112 -18.63 -3.22 15.84
N GLN A 113 -17.37 -2.81 15.74
CA GLN A 113 -16.93 -1.50 16.26
C GLN A 113 -17.13 -0.41 15.21
N ASP A 114 -17.39 0.83 15.64
CA ASP A 114 -17.59 1.98 14.75
C ASP A 114 -16.45 2.15 13.71
N TRP A 115 -15.22 1.83 14.10
CA TRP A 115 -14.05 1.96 13.23
C TRP A 115 -14.00 0.93 12.11
N GLU A 116 -14.68 -0.22 12.23
CA GLU A 116 -14.70 -1.25 11.18
C GLU A 116 -15.50 -0.81 9.95
N SER A 117 -16.38 0.19 10.11
CA SER A 117 -17.13 0.81 9.03
C SER A 117 -16.49 2.10 8.51
N ALA A 118 -15.36 2.52 9.07
CA ALA A 118 -14.69 3.75 8.69
C ALA A 118 -13.99 3.62 7.31
N PRO A 119 -13.77 4.73 6.57
CA PRO A 119 -13.02 4.68 5.30
C PRO A 119 -11.61 4.14 5.48
N ALA A 120 -11.09 3.42 4.49
CA ALA A 120 -9.72 2.95 4.50
C ALA A 120 -8.76 4.06 4.07
N LEU A 121 -7.60 4.12 4.72
CA LEU A 121 -6.49 4.99 4.31
C LEU A 121 -6.06 4.67 2.87
N GLY A 122 -5.67 5.69 2.11
CA GLY A 122 -5.29 5.55 0.70
C GLY A 122 -6.42 5.83 -0.28
N GLU A 123 -7.33 6.74 0.07
CA GLU A 123 -8.48 7.17 -0.76
C GLU A 123 -9.46 6.03 -1.09
N LEU A 124 -9.52 5.01 -0.23
CA LEU A 124 -10.33 3.82 -0.44
C LEU A 124 -11.58 3.85 0.45
N HIS A 125 -12.75 3.56 -0.15
CA HIS A 125 -13.99 3.46 0.62
C HIS A 125 -14.01 2.26 1.59
N ALA A 126 -13.23 1.22 1.33
CA ALA A 126 -13.18 0.00 2.14
C ALA A 126 -11.80 -0.66 2.08
N VAL A 127 -11.52 -1.50 3.08
CA VAL A 127 -10.26 -2.26 3.16
C VAL A 127 -10.09 -3.17 1.92
N PRO A 128 -8.92 -3.15 1.27
CA PRO A 128 -8.65 -3.99 0.11
C PRO A 128 -8.86 -5.49 0.37
N ARG A 129 -9.29 -6.24 -0.65
CA ARG A 129 -9.55 -7.69 -0.53
C ARG A 129 -8.31 -8.43 0.02
N ARG A 130 -8.52 -9.41 0.91
CA ARG A 130 -7.49 -10.24 1.57
C ARG A 130 -6.59 -9.47 2.56
N ARG A 131 -7.00 -8.27 3.00
CA ARG A 131 -6.34 -7.47 4.04
C ARG A 131 -7.31 -7.28 5.18
N LYS A 132 -6.79 -6.96 6.36
CA LYS A 132 -7.59 -6.61 7.55
C LYS A 132 -7.27 -5.18 7.97
N GLY A 133 -8.27 -4.51 8.54
CA GLY A 133 -8.17 -3.12 8.97
C GLY A 133 -7.81 -2.97 10.45
N ILE A 134 -7.19 -1.83 10.78
CA ILE A 134 -6.97 -1.32 12.13
C ILE A 134 -7.58 0.06 12.20
N GLY A 135 -8.50 0.28 13.13
CA GLY A 135 -9.07 1.60 13.36
C GLY A 135 -8.02 2.59 13.88
N LEU A 136 -7.95 3.76 13.27
CA LEU A 136 -7.13 4.90 13.69
C LEU A 136 -8.01 6.15 13.82
N ARG A 137 -7.78 6.93 14.89
CA ARG A 137 -8.27 8.30 14.99
C ARG A 137 -7.10 9.26 14.73
N LEU A 138 -7.27 10.15 13.76
CA LEU A 138 -6.28 11.17 13.41
C LEU A 138 -6.54 12.49 14.17
N ALA A 139 -5.54 13.36 14.20
CA ALA A 139 -5.57 14.66 14.87
C ALA A 139 -6.59 15.63 14.25
N ASP A 140 -6.87 15.48 12.96
CA ASP A 140 -7.93 16.19 12.24
C ASP A 140 -9.35 15.70 12.60
N GLY A 141 -9.45 14.68 13.46
CA GLY A 141 -10.71 14.09 13.91
C GLY A 141 -11.24 12.96 13.02
N ARG A 142 -10.61 12.67 11.87
CA ARG A 142 -11.02 11.57 10.98
C ARG A 142 -10.85 10.23 11.68
N LEU A 143 -11.87 9.37 11.55
CA LEU A 143 -11.79 7.96 11.87
C LEU A 143 -11.52 7.21 10.56
N VAL A 144 -10.43 6.46 10.51
CA VAL A 144 -9.99 5.75 9.29
C VAL A 144 -9.51 4.34 9.64
N GLN A 145 -9.38 3.49 8.62
CA GLN A 145 -8.79 2.15 8.75
C GLN A 145 -7.42 2.11 8.05
N ALA A 146 -6.34 1.93 8.82
CA ALA A 146 -5.09 1.43 8.26
C ALA A 146 -5.23 -0.06 7.94
N TRP A 147 -4.47 -0.60 7.00
CA TRP A 147 -4.70 -1.97 6.55
C TRP A 147 -3.41 -2.68 6.14
N ALA A 148 -3.35 -3.98 6.41
CA ALA A 148 -2.24 -4.81 5.98
C ALA A 148 -2.71 -6.22 5.69
N ARG A 149 -1.90 -6.98 4.94
CA ARG A 149 -2.07 -8.42 4.84
C ARG A 149 -1.71 -9.09 6.16
N ASP A 150 -0.65 -8.64 6.81
CA ASP A 150 -0.28 -9.02 8.17
C ASP A 150 -0.66 -7.91 9.16
N VAL A 151 -1.93 -7.93 9.58
CA VAL A 151 -2.50 -6.89 10.45
C VAL A 151 -1.94 -6.94 11.87
N ASP A 152 -1.55 -8.12 12.34
CA ASP A 152 -1.02 -8.30 13.68
C ASP A 152 0.37 -7.67 13.76
N ARG A 153 1.21 -7.90 12.73
CA ARG A 153 2.48 -7.22 12.62
C ARG A 153 2.34 -5.72 12.43
N LEU A 154 1.43 -5.27 11.56
CA LEU A 154 1.15 -3.83 11.39
C LEU A 154 0.79 -3.19 12.74
N ARG A 155 -0.08 -3.84 13.52
CA ARG A 155 -0.53 -3.33 14.81
C ARG A 155 0.62 -3.16 15.80
N THR A 156 1.48 -4.17 15.91
CA THR A 156 2.63 -4.14 16.81
C THR A 156 3.60 -3.02 16.43
N GLU A 157 4.07 -3.02 15.19
CA GLU A 157 5.06 -2.05 14.70
C GLU A 157 4.52 -0.61 14.74
N LEU A 158 3.25 -0.41 14.36
CA LEU A 158 2.60 0.91 14.41
C LEU A 158 2.44 1.40 15.84
N THR A 159 2.08 0.52 16.78
CA THR A 159 1.92 0.89 18.18
C THR A 159 3.27 1.25 18.80
N GLU A 160 4.32 0.48 18.52
CA GLU A 160 5.68 0.77 18.98
C GLU A 160 6.21 2.09 18.43
N ALA A 161 6.06 2.32 17.12
CA ALA A 161 6.44 3.58 16.48
C ALA A 161 5.66 4.78 17.04
N HIS A 162 4.35 4.62 17.23
CA HIS A 162 3.50 5.65 17.83
C HIS A 162 3.90 6.02 19.26
N LEU A 163 4.26 5.02 20.08
CA LEU A 163 4.80 5.24 21.41
C LEU A 163 6.17 5.93 21.36
N ALA A 164 7.05 5.53 20.45
CA ALA A 164 8.36 6.15 20.28
C ALA A 164 8.27 7.63 19.92
N VAL A 165 7.40 7.98 18.96
CA VAL A 165 7.11 9.36 18.58
C VAL A 165 6.54 10.16 19.76
N LYS A 166 5.59 9.59 20.51
CA LYS A 166 5.05 10.23 21.72
C LYS A 166 6.10 10.48 22.81
N MET A 167 7.12 9.64 22.89
CA MET A 167 8.26 9.80 23.80
C MET A 167 9.33 10.75 23.26
N GLY A 168 9.19 11.28 22.04
CA GLY A 168 10.17 12.17 21.41
C GLY A 168 11.47 11.44 21.03
N LEU A 169 11.43 10.12 20.85
CA LEU A 169 12.61 9.35 20.44
C LEU A 169 12.92 9.64 18.96
N PRO A 170 14.18 9.98 18.63
CA PRO A 170 14.56 10.20 17.24
C PRO A 170 14.48 8.88 16.44
N PRO A 171 14.12 8.94 15.15
CA PRO A 171 14.13 7.77 14.29
C PRO A 171 15.54 7.15 14.27
N LYS A 172 15.62 5.82 14.39
CA LYS A 172 16.86 5.11 14.11
C LYS A 172 17.02 5.12 12.60
N GLY A 173 17.78 6.10 12.12
CA GLY A 173 18.12 6.24 10.71
C GLY A 173 18.53 4.91 10.07
N ASN A 174 18.21 4.77 8.79
CA ASN A 174 18.40 3.52 8.04
C ASN A 174 19.88 3.10 8.08
N ARG A 175 20.18 1.95 8.68
CA ARG A 175 21.54 1.40 8.78
C ARG A 175 21.92 0.59 7.56
#